data_AF-A0A127CJ93-F1
#
_entry.id   AF-A0A127CJ93-F1
#
_cell.length_a   1.000
_cell.length_b   1.000
_cell.length_c   1.000
_cell.angle_alpha   90.00
_cell.angle_beta   90.00
_cell.angle_gamma   90.00
#
_symmetry.space_group_name_H-M   'P 1'
#
loop_
_entity.id
_entity.type
_entity.pdbx_description
1 polymer ?
#
loop_
_entity_poly.entity_id
_entity_poly.type
_entity_poly.pdbx_seq_one_letter_code
_entity_poly.pdbx_strand_id
1 'polypeptide(L)'
;MAFSQQDTAEAISGTCYGLAFERGDSEIRSMMLRLDPSDFEDSAPYLLTLSLSYWDVPNERFGTIAGCSGGDEIHCSIDCDGGNAYLTLADGGVLHLDSERLRLEDNELIDSALANVMDADGGELRGNFRLTPVEDAACIAEPEAIFAELEMGDMLPRVTALEASLNRLGLFLAYPDPVFDERTRDAVIAFQTQYGFAPTGVVDQATDTALNTIVRSTIGGC
;
A
#
# COMPACT_ATOMS: atom_id res chain seq x y z
N MET A 1 10.29 -1.05 -45.90
CA MET A 1 9.93 -0.18 -44.78
C MET A 1 9.79 -1.09 -43.59
N ALA A 2 10.77 -1.09 -42.68
CA ALA A 2 10.67 -1.86 -41.45
C ALA A 2 9.81 -1.06 -40.48
N PHE A 3 8.62 -1.55 -40.15
CA PHE A 3 7.91 -1.08 -38.98
C PHE A 3 8.77 -1.49 -37.79
N SER A 4 9.37 -0.51 -37.10
CA SER A 4 9.96 -0.75 -35.79
C SER A 4 8.83 -1.32 -34.92
N GLN A 5 8.97 -2.55 -34.43
CA GLN A 5 8.13 -2.97 -33.31
C GLN A 5 8.44 -1.98 -32.20
N GLN A 6 7.42 -1.22 -31.80
CA GLN A 6 7.55 -0.26 -30.74
C GLN A 6 7.62 -1.09 -29.46
N ASP A 7 8.75 -1.01 -28.78
CA ASP A 7 9.00 -1.74 -27.55
C ASP A 7 7.88 -1.43 -26.55
N THR A 8 7.30 -2.47 -25.92
CA THR A 8 6.20 -2.27 -24.96
C THR A 8 6.60 -1.27 -23.87
N ALA A 9 7.84 -1.31 -23.38
CA ALA A 9 8.33 -0.38 -22.36
C ALA A 9 8.28 1.06 -22.84
N GLU A 10 8.71 1.33 -24.08
CA GLU A 10 8.61 2.68 -24.68
C GLU A 10 7.16 3.10 -24.90
N ALA A 11 6.28 2.15 -25.28
CA ALA A 11 4.89 2.43 -25.58
C ALA A 11 4.07 2.80 -24.33
N ILE A 12 4.38 2.20 -23.17
CA ILE A 12 3.63 2.44 -21.93
C ILE A 12 4.30 3.47 -21.01
N SER A 13 5.56 3.85 -21.30
CA SER A 13 6.32 4.79 -20.48
C SER A 13 5.58 6.12 -20.30
N GLY A 14 5.53 6.61 -19.06
CA GLY A 14 4.87 7.86 -18.68
C GLY A 14 3.34 7.83 -18.68
N THR A 15 2.70 6.75 -19.15
CA THR A 15 1.25 6.61 -19.17
C THR A 15 0.73 6.02 -17.86
N CYS A 16 -0.29 6.65 -17.27
CA CYS A 16 -0.97 6.09 -16.10
C CYS A 16 -1.97 5.00 -16.49
N TYR A 17 -1.88 3.84 -15.85
CA TYR A 17 -2.82 2.73 -16.00
C TYR A 17 -3.59 2.51 -14.70
N GLY A 18 -4.89 2.28 -14.82
CA GLY A 18 -5.79 2.11 -13.68
C GLY A 18 -6.68 0.88 -13.78
N LEU A 19 -7.04 0.34 -12.62
CA LEU A 19 -8.06 -0.67 -12.44
C LEU A 19 -8.89 -0.31 -11.19
N ALA A 20 -10.21 -0.27 -11.33
CA ALA A 20 -11.13 -0.09 -10.22
C ALA A 20 -11.94 -1.38 -10.02
N PHE A 21 -12.13 -1.77 -8.77
CA PHE A 21 -12.96 -2.90 -8.40
C PHE A 21 -14.30 -2.41 -7.89
N GLU A 22 -15.35 -3.21 -8.06
CA GLU A 22 -16.61 -2.98 -7.38
C GLU A 22 -16.53 -3.46 -5.93
N ARG A 23 -17.28 -2.80 -5.03
CA ARG A 23 -17.28 -3.18 -3.62
C ARG A 23 -17.85 -4.60 -3.46
N GLY A 24 -17.11 -5.47 -2.78
CA GLY A 24 -17.46 -6.87 -2.54
C GLY A 24 -16.76 -7.87 -3.46
N ASP A 25 -16.22 -7.42 -4.60
CA ASP A 25 -15.43 -8.28 -5.51
C ASP A 25 -13.96 -8.36 -5.09
N SER A 26 -13.47 -7.33 -4.39
CA SER A 26 -12.10 -7.25 -3.89
C SER A 26 -12.04 -6.35 -2.66
N GLU A 27 -11.05 -6.59 -1.81
CA GLU A 27 -10.67 -5.67 -0.72
C GLU A 27 -9.99 -4.42 -1.27
N ILE A 28 -9.29 -4.56 -2.40
CA ILE A 28 -8.73 -3.45 -3.17
C ILE A 28 -9.87 -2.68 -3.82
N ARG A 29 -9.91 -1.38 -3.59
CA ARG A 29 -10.82 -0.44 -4.25
C ARG A 29 -10.31 -0.03 -5.62
N SER A 30 -9.03 0.35 -5.70
CA SER A 30 -8.41 0.73 -6.97
C SER A 30 -6.92 0.45 -6.99
N MET A 31 -6.38 0.24 -8.17
CA MET A 31 -4.97 0.07 -8.47
C MET A 31 -4.57 1.09 -9.54
N MET A 32 -3.45 1.77 -9.32
CA MET A 32 -2.80 2.68 -10.26
C MET A 32 -1.37 2.22 -10.50
N LEU A 33 -0.93 2.27 -11.75
CA LEU A 33 0.36 1.77 -12.18
C LEU A 33 0.96 2.76 -13.18
N ARG A 34 2.22 3.15 -12.96
CA ARG A 34 2.99 3.92 -13.93
C ARG A 34 4.40 3.35 -14.08
N LEU A 35 4.86 3.29 -15.32
CA LEU A 35 6.24 2.94 -15.66
C LEU A 35 6.96 4.19 -16.14
N ASP A 36 8.05 4.58 -15.48
CA ASP A 36 8.85 5.74 -15.84
C ASP A 36 10.30 5.34 -16.13
N PRO A 37 11.03 6.06 -16.99
CA PRO A 37 12.47 5.84 -17.15
C PRO A 37 13.21 6.08 -15.84
N SER A 38 14.21 5.26 -15.56
CA SER A 38 15.10 5.47 -14.42
C SER A 38 16.27 6.37 -14.80
N ASP A 39 16.56 7.38 -13.98
CA ASP A 39 17.75 8.24 -14.13
C ASP A 39 19.01 7.64 -13.46
N PHE A 40 18.88 6.52 -12.75
CA PHE A 40 20.00 5.91 -12.03
C PHE A 40 20.78 4.94 -12.93
N GLU A 41 22.02 5.32 -13.29
CA GLU A 41 22.88 4.61 -14.25
C GLU A 41 23.17 3.14 -13.88
N ASP A 42 23.14 2.79 -12.59
CA ASP A 42 23.39 1.42 -12.08
C ASP A 42 22.10 0.65 -11.73
N SER A 43 20.92 1.18 -12.09
CA SER A 43 19.62 0.57 -11.79
C SER A 43 18.93 0.01 -13.03
N ALA A 44 17.78 -0.64 -12.83
CA ALA A 44 16.92 -1.05 -13.93
C ALA A 44 16.52 0.18 -14.79
N PRO A 45 16.42 0.05 -16.13
CA PRO A 45 16.17 1.17 -17.04
C PRO A 45 14.82 1.84 -16.84
N TYR A 46 13.87 1.15 -16.20
CA TYR A 46 12.57 1.69 -15.85
C TYR A 46 12.26 1.44 -14.37
N LEU A 47 11.46 2.33 -13.78
CA LEU A 47 10.85 2.17 -12.46
C LEU A 47 9.34 2.03 -12.62
N LEU A 48 8.81 0.98 -12.03
CA LEU A 48 7.37 0.78 -11.87
C LEU A 48 6.95 1.38 -10.54
N THR A 49 6.02 2.31 -10.56
CA THR A 49 5.30 2.75 -9.36
C THR A 49 3.90 2.13 -9.39
N LEU A 50 3.63 1.28 -8.41
CA LEU A 50 2.32 0.68 -8.16
C LEU A 50 1.70 1.31 -6.92
N SER A 51 0.44 1.70 -7.00
CA SER A 51 -0.35 2.23 -5.88
C SER A 51 -1.72 1.56 -5.81
N LEU A 52 -2.18 1.27 -4.60
CA LEU A 52 -3.39 0.52 -4.29
C LEU A 52 -4.16 1.26 -3.21
N SER A 53 -5.47 1.37 -3.37
CA SER A 53 -6.39 1.81 -2.31
C SER A 53 -7.32 0.68 -1.91
N TYR A 54 -7.83 0.69 -0.69
CA TYR A 54 -8.74 -0.32 -0.14
C TYR A 54 -10.07 0.30 0.32
N TRP A 55 -11.14 -0.49 0.36
CA TRP A 55 -12.50 0.03 0.60
C TRP A 55 -12.74 0.57 2.02
N ASP A 56 -12.02 0.06 3.00
CA ASP A 56 -12.21 0.37 4.42
C ASP A 56 -10.92 0.86 5.08
N VAL A 57 -9.98 1.33 4.24
CA VAL A 57 -8.71 1.93 4.64
C VAL A 57 -8.61 3.35 4.06
N PRO A 58 -9.34 4.32 4.65
CA PRO A 58 -9.35 5.68 4.15
C PRO A 58 -7.98 6.33 4.33
N ASN A 59 -7.60 7.14 3.35
CA ASN A 59 -6.31 7.85 3.32
C ASN A 59 -5.15 6.88 3.45
N GLU A 60 -5.28 5.73 2.80
CA GLU A 60 -4.18 4.81 2.69
C GLU A 60 -3.95 4.36 1.24
N ARG A 61 -2.68 4.35 0.85
CA ARG A 61 -2.17 3.95 -0.44
C ARG A 61 -1.01 3.03 -0.15
N PHE A 62 -1.25 1.77 -0.46
CA PHE A 62 -0.23 0.73 -0.41
C PHE A 62 0.43 0.71 -1.77
N GLY A 63 1.69 0.32 -1.84
CA GLY A 63 2.35 0.36 -3.13
C GLY A 63 3.72 -0.25 -3.10
N THR A 64 4.40 -0.14 -4.23
CA THR A 64 5.80 -0.51 -4.29
C THR A 64 6.44 0.22 -5.46
N ILE A 65 7.75 0.38 -5.38
CA ILE A 65 8.58 0.75 -6.50
C ILE A 65 9.44 -0.45 -6.86
N ALA A 66 9.34 -0.90 -8.11
CA ALA A 66 10.12 -2.03 -8.60
C ALA A 66 11.01 -1.59 -9.77
N GLY A 67 12.23 -2.10 -9.81
CA GLY A 67 13.10 -1.96 -10.96
C GLY A 67 12.60 -2.87 -12.08
N CYS A 68 12.44 -2.31 -13.27
CA CYS A 68 11.91 -3.01 -14.44
C CYS A 68 12.86 -2.97 -15.63
N SER A 69 12.97 -4.11 -16.29
CA SER A 69 13.77 -4.26 -17.50
C SER A 69 13.07 -5.20 -18.48
N GLY A 70 13.43 -5.12 -19.75
CA GLY A 70 12.79 -5.90 -20.81
C GLY A 70 12.35 -5.01 -21.95
N GLY A 71 11.57 -5.61 -22.85
CA GLY A 71 11.04 -4.94 -24.03
C GLY A 71 9.57 -5.28 -24.21
N ASP A 72 9.26 -6.18 -25.14
CA ASP A 72 7.89 -6.66 -25.41
C ASP A 72 7.18 -7.23 -24.16
N GLU A 73 7.92 -7.96 -23.33
CA GLU A 73 7.54 -8.36 -21.96
C GLU A 73 8.51 -7.70 -20.99
N ILE A 74 7.95 -6.99 -20.01
CA ILE A 74 8.73 -6.23 -19.03
C ILE A 74 8.72 -7.02 -17.72
N HIS A 75 9.90 -7.35 -17.22
CA HIS A 75 10.07 -8.00 -15.93
C HIS A 75 10.43 -6.96 -14.88
N CYS A 76 9.65 -6.93 -13.80
CA CYS A 76 9.80 -6.05 -12.67
C CYS A 76 10.09 -6.86 -11.40
N SER A 77 11.07 -6.42 -10.62
CA SER A 77 11.44 -7.06 -9.35
C SER A 77 11.98 -6.04 -8.34
N ILE A 78 11.95 -6.43 -7.07
CA ILE A 78 12.53 -5.67 -5.96
C ILE A 78 13.75 -6.44 -5.47
N ASP A 79 14.90 -5.77 -5.42
CA ASP A 79 16.28 -6.32 -5.48
C ASP A 79 16.65 -7.48 -4.54
N CYS A 80 15.91 -7.75 -3.45
CA CYS A 80 16.33 -8.73 -2.44
C CYS A 80 15.30 -9.80 -2.01
N ASP A 81 14.00 -9.53 -1.93
CA ASP A 81 13.00 -10.53 -1.46
C ASP A 81 11.57 -10.31 -2.05
N GLY A 82 11.39 -9.30 -2.91
CA GLY A 82 10.06 -8.71 -3.15
C GLY A 82 9.26 -9.25 -4.33
N GLY A 83 9.54 -10.48 -4.77
CA GLY A 83 8.78 -11.18 -5.82
C GLY A 83 8.97 -10.64 -7.24
N ASN A 84 8.20 -11.19 -8.18
CA ASN A 84 8.28 -10.84 -9.60
C ASN A 84 6.93 -10.30 -10.10
N ALA A 85 6.99 -9.38 -11.05
CA ALA A 85 5.84 -8.98 -11.83
C ALA A 85 6.22 -8.89 -13.31
N TYR A 86 5.27 -9.21 -14.18
CA TYR A 86 5.43 -9.16 -15.62
C TYR A 86 4.38 -8.24 -16.23
N LEU A 87 4.82 -7.31 -17.08
CA LEU A 87 3.93 -6.42 -17.81
C LEU A 87 3.94 -6.76 -19.29
N THR A 88 2.75 -6.88 -19.87
CA THR A 88 2.55 -7.06 -21.31
C THR A 88 1.44 -6.15 -21.80
N LEU A 89 1.63 -5.51 -22.96
CA LEU A 89 0.62 -4.67 -23.57
C LEU A 89 -0.19 -5.50 -24.57
N ALA A 90 -1.48 -5.66 -24.29
CA ALA A 90 -2.42 -6.33 -25.17
C ALA A 90 -3.11 -5.34 -26.13
N ASP A 91 -3.78 -5.90 -27.14
CA ASP A 91 -4.57 -5.14 -28.10
C ASP A 91 -5.59 -4.22 -27.40
N GLY A 92 -5.76 -3.01 -27.94
CA GLY A 92 -6.65 -2.00 -27.38
C GLY A 92 -6.05 -1.21 -26.21
N GLY A 93 -4.74 -1.33 -25.98
CA GLY A 93 -4.03 -0.55 -24.96
C GLY A 93 -4.24 -1.08 -23.54
N VAL A 94 -4.65 -2.34 -23.39
CA VAL A 94 -4.83 -2.96 -22.07
C VAL A 94 -3.48 -3.45 -21.57
N LEU A 95 -3.05 -2.95 -20.41
CA LEU A 95 -1.85 -3.40 -19.75
C LEU A 95 -2.19 -4.61 -18.86
N HIS A 96 -1.56 -5.74 -19.14
CA HIS A 96 -1.64 -6.93 -18.32
C HIS A 96 -0.49 -6.92 -17.32
N LEU A 97 -0.83 -6.90 -16.03
CA LEU A 97 0.10 -7.11 -14.92
C LEU A 97 -0.11 -8.53 -14.40
N ASP A 98 0.90 -9.38 -14.51
CA ASP A 98 0.95 -10.66 -13.82
C ASP A 98 1.90 -10.56 -12.63
N SER A 99 1.35 -10.66 -11.42
CA SER A 99 2.10 -10.50 -10.19
C SER A 99 2.31 -11.86 -9.51
N GLU A 100 3.56 -12.30 -9.51
CA GLU A 100 4.04 -13.49 -8.80
C GLU A 100 4.65 -13.07 -7.46
N ARG A 101 3.79 -12.56 -6.56
CA ARG A 101 4.13 -12.14 -5.19
C ARG A 101 4.88 -10.81 -5.10
N LEU A 102 4.47 -9.83 -5.89
CA LEU A 102 5.10 -8.52 -5.81
C LEU A 102 4.85 -7.93 -4.41
N ARG A 103 5.92 -7.71 -3.66
CA ARG A 103 5.86 -7.20 -2.30
C ARG A 103 5.42 -5.74 -2.32
N LEU A 104 4.40 -5.46 -1.53
CA LEU A 104 3.92 -4.13 -1.23
C LEU A 104 4.67 -3.66 0.00
N GLU A 105 5.38 -2.56 -0.15
CA GLU A 105 6.01 -1.87 0.97
C GLU A 105 5.09 -0.73 1.42
N ASP A 106 5.22 -0.33 2.68
CA ASP A 106 4.74 0.97 3.14
C ASP A 106 5.60 2.04 2.48
N ASN A 107 5.38 2.25 1.18
CA ASN A 107 6.05 3.31 0.48
C ASN A 107 5.51 4.62 1.08
N GLU A 108 6.43 5.51 1.45
CA GLU A 108 6.27 6.69 2.34
C GLU A 108 5.26 7.76 1.88
N LEU A 109 4.06 7.39 1.47
CA LEU A 109 3.05 8.34 1.05
C LEU A 109 2.10 8.69 2.20
N ILE A 110 2.07 7.90 3.29
CA ILE A 110 1.06 8.07 4.36
C ILE A 110 1.63 7.69 5.75
N ASP A 111 1.59 8.66 6.67
CA ASP A 111 2.00 8.56 8.08
C ASP A 111 0.92 7.90 8.98
N SER A 112 0.59 6.61 8.78
CA SER A 112 -0.35 5.89 9.65
C SER A 112 0.25 4.62 10.27
N ALA A 113 -0.04 4.36 11.56
CA ALA A 113 0.36 3.13 12.26
C ALA A 113 -0.60 1.99 11.95
N LEU A 114 -1.85 2.37 11.67
CA LEU A 114 -2.96 1.50 11.31
C LEU A 114 -2.81 0.93 9.90
N ALA A 115 -1.78 1.39 9.19
CA ALA A 115 -1.33 0.87 7.91
C ALA A 115 -0.85 -0.57 7.92
N ASN A 116 -0.61 -1.14 9.10
CA ASN A 116 -0.26 -2.54 9.27
C ASN A 116 -1.46 -3.48 9.06
N VAL A 117 -2.20 -3.32 7.95
CA VAL A 117 -3.06 -4.36 7.37
C VAL A 117 -2.19 -5.51 6.80
N MET A 118 -0.88 -5.30 6.73
CA MET A 118 0.07 -6.31 6.28
C MET A 118 0.93 -6.76 7.46
N ASP A 119 1.13 -8.08 7.58
CA ASP A 119 1.90 -8.72 8.65
C ASP A 119 3.30 -8.09 8.81
N ALA A 120 4.04 -8.45 9.87
CA ALA A 120 5.44 -8.05 10.04
C ALA A 120 6.34 -8.35 8.80
N ASP A 121 5.82 -9.18 7.90
CA ASP A 121 6.42 -9.57 6.63
C ASP A 121 5.95 -8.74 5.42
N GLY A 122 5.18 -7.64 5.56
CA GLY A 122 4.67 -6.87 4.40
C GLY A 122 3.66 -7.65 3.55
N GLY A 123 2.84 -6.96 2.74
CA GLY A 123 1.81 -7.65 1.95
C GLY A 123 2.34 -8.02 0.59
N GLU A 124 1.70 -9.01 -0.03
CA GLU A 124 2.07 -9.48 -1.36
C GLU A 124 0.89 -9.29 -2.30
N LEU A 125 1.11 -8.59 -3.40
CA LEU A 125 0.19 -8.62 -4.53
C LEU A 125 0.39 -9.94 -5.29
N ARG A 126 -0.71 -10.64 -5.57
CA ARG A 126 -0.71 -11.86 -6.35
C ARG A 126 -1.88 -11.86 -7.32
N GLY A 127 -1.62 -12.33 -8.54
CA GLY A 127 -2.66 -12.55 -9.55
C GLY A 127 -2.45 -11.73 -10.81
N ASN A 128 -3.43 -11.84 -11.70
CA ASN A 128 -3.44 -11.19 -12.99
C ASN A 128 -4.42 -10.00 -12.98
N PHE A 129 -3.93 -8.85 -13.41
CA PHE A 129 -4.67 -7.60 -13.42
C PHE A 129 -4.67 -7.02 -14.83
N ARG A 130 -5.81 -6.49 -15.24
CA ARG A 130 -6.01 -5.89 -16.56
C ARG A 130 -6.29 -4.41 -16.34
N LEU A 131 -5.29 -3.59 -16.57
CA LEU A 131 -5.37 -2.16 -16.37
C LEU A 131 -5.59 -1.46 -17.71
N THR A 132 -6.30 -0.33 -17.67
CA THR A 132 -6.56 0.50 -18.84
C THR A 132 -5.93 1.88 -18.65
N PRO A 133 -5.59 2.61 -19.73
CA PRO A 133 -5.10 3.97 -19.61
C PRO A 133 -6.14 4.85 -18.89
N VAL A 134 -5.67 5.64 -17.94
CA VAL A 134 -6.47 6.63 -17.21
C VAL A 134 -5.78 7.99 -17.30
N GLU A 135 -6.46 9.06 -16.89
CA GLU A 135 -5.86 10.38 -16.82
C GLU A 135 -4.64 10.36 -15.89
N ASP A 136 -3.53 10.98 -16.30
CA ASP A 136 -2.26 11.00 -15.54
C ASP A 136 -2.43 11.49 -14.10
N ALA A 137 -3.39 12.39 -13.88
CA ALA A 137 -3.75 12.89 -12.56
C ALA A 137 -4.13 11.78 -11.57
N ALA A 138 -4.61 10.61 -12.02
CA ALA A 138 -4.95 9.50 -11.14
C ALA A 138 -3.72 8.87 -10.45
N CYS A 139 -2.58 8.81 -11.16
CA CYS A 139 -1.31 8.33 -10.61
C CYS A 139 -0.62 9.37 -9.69
N ILE A 140 -0.94 10.66 -9.85
CA ILE A 140 -0.32 11.78 -9.13
C ILE A 140 -1.20 12.26 -7.96
N ALA A 141 -2.51 12.00 -8.01
CA ALA A 141 -3.44 12.51 -7.01
C ALA A 141 -3.06 12.05 -5.61
N GLU A 142 -2.85 12.99 -4.71
CA GLU A 142 -2.75 12.71 -3.27
C GLU A 142 -4.06 12.07 -2.80
N PRO A 143 -4.01 11.08 -1.89
CA PRO A 143 -5.23 10.53 -1.31
C PRO A 143 -6.02 11.65 -0.63
N GLU A 144 -7.34 11.64 -0.82
CA GLU A 144 -8.23 12.57 -0.14
C GLU A 144 -8.16 12.27 1.36
N ALA A 145 -7.47 13.11 2.14
CA ALA A 145 -7.17 12.87 3.54
C ALA A 145 -8.38 13.14 4.46
N ILE A 146 -9.30 12.18 4.52
CA ILE A 146 -10.42 12.09 5.46
C ILE A 146 -10.09 11.08 6.56
N PHE A 147 -9.47 11.51 7.65
CA PHE A 147 -9.18 10.61 8.78
C PHE A 147 -10.48 10.10 9.41
N ALA A 148 -10.72 8.80 9.31
CA ALA A 148 -11.79 8.12 10.03
C ALA A 148 -11.24 7.63 11.36
N GLU A 149 -11.75 8.23 12.44
CA GLU A 149 -11.43 7.84 13.82
C GLU A 149 -11.88 6.40 14.07
N LEU A 150 -11.13 5.70 14.93
CA LEU A 150 -11.55 4.40 15.46
C LEU A 150 -12.03 4.57 16.90
N GLU A 151 -13.21 4.05 17.18
CA GLU A 151 -13.83 4.10 18.49
C GLU A 151 -14.56 2.80 18.86
N MET A 152 -14.98 2.72 20.12
CA MET A 152 -15.69 1.56 20.66
C MET A 152 -16.93 1.22 19.82
N GLY A 153 -16.99 -0.04 19.37
CA GLY A 153 -18.08 -0.56 18.54
C GLY A 153 -17.75 -0.69 17.06
N ASP A 154 -16.62 -0.14 16.61
CA ASP A 154 -16.16 -0.34 15.23
C ASP A 154 -15.83 -1.81 14.96
N MET A 155 -16.18 -2.25 13.75
CA MET A 155 -15.88 -3.59 13.24
C MET A 155 -15.18 -3.45 11.89
N LEU A 156 -13.88 -3.17 11.93
CA LEU A 156 -13.07 -2.78 10.77
C LEU A 156 -11.71 -3.49 10.80
N PRO A 157 -11.13 -3.88 9.65
CA PRO A 157 -9.78 -4.46 9.58
C PRO A 157 -8.68 -3.60 10.23
N ARG A 158 -8.85 -2.26 10.20
CA ARG A 158 -7.92 -1.32 10.85
C ARG A 158 -7.84 -1.48 12.36
N VAL A 159 -8.86 -2.07 13.00
CA VAL A 159 -8.82 -2.39 14.44
C VAL A 159 -7.80 -3.51 14.71
N THR A 160 -7.69 -4.50 13.82
CA THR A 160 -6.68 -5.55 13.96
C THR A 160 -5.26 -4.97 13.89
N ALA A 161 -5.02 -4.00 13.00
CA ALA A 161 -3.75 -3.29 12.91
C ALA A 161 -3.46 -2.43 14.16
N LEU A 162 -4.48 -1.76 14.71
CA LEU A 162 -4.41 -1.04 15.98
C LEU A 162 -3.99 -1.97 17.11
N GLU A 163 -4.69 -3.08 17.27
CA GLU A 163 -4.45 -4.04 18.34
C GLU A 163 -3.08 -4.71 18.22
N ALA A 164 -2.64 -5.04 17.00
CA ALA A 164 -1.30 -5.55 16.75
C ALA A 164 -0.23 -4.52 17.15
N SER A 165 -0.42 -3.25 16.82
CA SER A 165 0.49 -2.16 17.19
C SER A 165 0.56 -1.96 18.71
N LEU A 166 -0.59 -1.95 19.38
CA LEU A 166 -0.67 -1.87 20.84
C LEU A 166 -0.06 -3.12 21.51
N ASN A 167 -0.21 -4.30 20.91
CA ASN A 167 0.38 -5.54 21.38
C ASN A 167 1.91 -5.51 21.30
N ARG A 168 2.47 -4.97 20.20
CA ARG A 168 3.92 -4.75 20.05
C ARG A 168 4.49 -3.84 21.15
N LEU A 169 3.71 -2.86 21.61
CA LEU A 169 4.08 -1.97 22.73
C LEU A 169 3.84 -2.60 24.12
N GLY A 170 3.28 -3.81 24.19
CA GLY A 170 2.91 -4.47 25.44
C GLY A 170 1.69 -3.88 26.12
N LEU A 171 0.89 -3.07 25.42
CA LEU A 171 -0.30 -2.38 25.93
C LEU A 171 -1.59 -3.15 25.67
N PHE A 172 -1.57 -4.10 24.73
CA PHE A 172 -2.69 -4.99 24.43
C PHE A 172 -2.23 -6.44 24.55
N LEU A 173 -2.86 -7.24 25.40
CA LEU A 173 -2.40 -8.60 25.74
C LEU A 173 -3.33 -9.71 25.21
N ALA A 174 -4.14 -9.40 24.20
CA ALA A 174 -5.01 -10.36 23.53
C ALA A 174 -4.58 -10.58 22.07
N TYR A 175 -5.21 -11.55 21.42
CA TYR A 175 -5.03 -11.77 19.98
C TYR A 175 -5.76 -10.65 19.21
N PRO A 176 -5.10 -9.96 18.27
CA PRO A 176 -5.73 -8.94 17.46
C PRO A 176 -6.93 -9.47 16.66
N ASP A 177 -8.04 -8.72 16.67
CA ASP A 177 -9.24 -9.03 15.91
C ASP A 177 -9.86 -7.73 15.31
N PRO A 178 -10.86 -7.80 14.42
CA PRO A 178 -11.38 -6.61 13.75
C PRO A 178 -12.42 -5.84 14.59
N VAL A 179 -12.57 -6.11 15.89
CA VAL A 179 -13.62 -5.54 16.75
C VAL A 179 -13.02 -4.60 17.80
N PHE A 180 -13.43 -3.33 17.78
CA PHE A 180 -12.98 -2.35 18.77
C PHE A 180 -13.84 -2.48 20.03
N ASP A 181 -13.37 -3.29 20.98
CA ASP A 181 -14.09 -3.57 22.22
C ASP A 181 -13.53 -2.80 23.43
N GLU A 182 -14.00 -3.15 24.64
CA GLU A 182 -13.54 -2.53 25.89
C GLU A 182 -12.03 -2.70 26.12
N ARG A 183 -11.45 -3.83 25.72
CA ARG A 183 -10.03 -4.12 25.86
C ARG A 183 -9.21 -3.25 24.91
N THR A 184 -9.68 -3.09 23.67
CA THR A 184 -9.07 -2.20 22.67
C THR A 184 -9.07 -0.76 23.19
N ARG A 185 -10.23 -0.26 23.66
CA ARG A 185 -10.35 1.10 24.21
C ARG A 185 -9.41 1.33 25.38
N ASP A 186 -9.35 0.39 26.32
CA ASP A 186 -8.52 0.53 27.51
C ASP A 186 -7.02 0.51 27.14
N ALA A 187 -6.62 -0.25 26.13
CA ALA A 187 -5.26 -0.23 25.59
C ALA A 187 -4.94 1.09 24.87
N VAL A 188 -5.88 1.69 24.13
CA VAL A 188 -5.74 3.03 23.54
C VAL A 188 -5.59 4.09 24.63
N ILE A 189 -6.40 4.03 25.68
CA ILE A 189 -6.28 4.93 26.85
C ILE A 189 -4.90 4.79 27.51
N ALA A 190 -4.40 3.56 27.66
CA ALA A 190 -3.09 3.31 28.23
C ALA A 190 -1.98 3.91 27.36
N PHE A 191 -2.05 3.73 26.03
CA PHE A 191 -1.15 4.35 25.08
C PHE A 191 -1.18 5.88 25.19
N GLN A 192 -2.36 6.48 25.07
CA GLN A 192 -2.54 7.93 25.15
C GLN A 192 -1.96 8.49 26.45
N THR A 193 -2.25 7.83 27.58
CA THR A 193 -1.72 8.23 28.89
C THR A 193 -0.19 8.12 28.95
N GLN A 194 0.37 7.02 28.44
CA GLN A 194 1.82 6.77 28.47
C GLN A 194 2.60 7.82 27.66
N TYR A 195 2.04 8.29 26.54
CA TYR A 195 2.68 9.23 25.63
C TYR A 195 2.17 10.67 25.74
N GLY A 196 1.39 10.98 26.77
CA GLY A 196 1.02 12.37 27.13
C GLY A 196 -0.15 12.97 26.34
N PHE A 197 -0.97 12.14 25.70
CA PHE A 197 -2.21 12.53 25.04
C PHE A 197 -3.39 12.52 26.02
N ALA A 198 -4.50 13.14 25.63
CA ALA A 198 -5.76 13.01 26.37
C ALA A 198 -6.25 11.56 26.29
N PRO A 199 -6.63 10.92 27.42
CA PRO A 199 -7.08 9.52 27.45
C PRO A 199 -8.53 9.40 26.98
N THR A 200 -8.79 9.72 25.71
CA THR A 200 -10.12 9.68 25.11
C THR A 200 -10.58 8.25 24.82
N GLY A 201 -9.64 7.32 24.61
CA GLY A 201 -9.93 5.97 24.12
C GLY A 201 -10.38 5.92 22.67
N VAL A 202 -10.30 7.05 21.95
CA VAL A 202 -10.57 7.20 20.52
C VAL A 202 -9.24 7.36 19.81
N VAL A 203 -9.04 6.64 18.71
CA VAL A 203 -7.86 6.80 17.86
C VAL A 203 -8.15 7.87 16.82
N ASP A 204 -7.80 9.11 17.16
CA ASP A 204 -7.77 10.25 16.25
C ASP A 204 -6.47 10.29 15.44
N GLN A 205 -6.35 11.25 14.52
CA GLN A 205 -5.17 11.36 13.65
C GLN A 205 -3.88 11.56 14.45
N ALA A 206 -3.93 12.34 15.53
CA ALA A 206 -2.78 12.58 16.38
C ALA A 206 -2.32 11.31 17.11
N THR A 207 -3.28 10.53 17.62
CA THR A 207 -3.03 9.23 18.27
C THR A 207 -2.43 8.23 17.28
N ASP A 208 -2.96 8.16 16.06
CA ASP A 208 -2.46 7.28 14.99
C ASP A 208 -1.02 7.62 14.58
N THR A 209 -0.73 8.88 14.24
CA THR A 209 0.63 9.31 13.85
C THR A 209 1.65 9.04 14.97
N ALA A 210 1.26 9.28 16.23
CA ALA A 210 2.11 9.00 17.38
C ALA A 210 2.39 7.50 17.51
N LEU A 211 1.34 6.67 17.42
CA LEU A 211 1.45 5.21 17.49
C LEU A 211 2.44 4.69 16.43
N ASN A 212 2.37 5.24 15.21
CA ASN A 212 3.23 4.83 14.09
C ASN A 212 4.69 5.10 14.41
N THR A 213 4.97 6.35 14.77
CA THR A 213 6.31 6.84 15.09
C THR A 213 6.93 6.00 16.21
N ILE A 214 6.16 5.73 17.26
CA ILE A 214 6.61 4.99 18.43
C ILE A 214 6.86 3.52 18.09
N VAL A 215 5.94 2.85 17.41
CA VAL A 215 6.10 1.44 17.01
C VAL A 215 7.33 1.26 16.12
N ARG A 216 7.54 2.12 15.11
CA ARG A 216 8.70 2.08 14.23
C ARG A 216 10.02 2.32 14.98
N SER A 217 10.04 3.28 15.91
CA SER A 217 11.25 3.59 16.70
C SER A 217 11.61 2.54 17.75
N THR A 218 10.62 1.79 18.26
CA THR A 218 10.83 0.80 19.33
C THR A 218 11.53 -0.47 18.82
N ILE A 219 11.44 -0.76 17.53
CA ILE A 219 11.93 -2.02 16.93
C ILE A 219 13.37 -1.89 16.39
N GLY A 220 13.94 -0.68 16.34
CA GLY A 220 15.26 -0.45 15.77
C GLY A 220 15.20 -0.53 14.25
N GLY A 221 15.08 0.62 13.60
CA GLY A 221 15.42 0.73 12.18
C GLY A 221 16.90 0.39 11.99
N CYS A 222 17.21 -0.37 10.94
CA CYS A 222 18.59 -0.57 10.52
C CYS A 222 19.29 0.76 10.24
#